data_AF-A0A453QNC7-F1
#
_entry.id   AF-A0A453QNC7-F1
#
_cell.length_a   1.000
_cell.length_b   1.000
_cell.length_c   1.000
_cell.angle_alpha   90.00
_cell.angle_beta   90.00
_cell.angle_gamma   90.00
#
_symmetry.space_group_name_H-M   'P 1'
#
loop_
_entity.id
_entity.type
_entity.pdbx_description
1 polymer ?
#
loop_
_entity_poly.entity_id
_entity_poly.type
_entity_poly.pdbx_seq_one_letter_code
_entity_poly.pdbx_strand_id
1 'polypeptide(L)'
;DDVFYGFSTGGALFLVHEGRTFSLMSPSSEATVTLPEPPFWFPTDKISKVAVSDHLVAVLRDSRVSVYTRGGGAAWASTRCMEWAPPAYNSIADIALFQGKLYVLTGEDELHVLDAGDQQITDVCCIRKIPTPSHDYYDLDNLWNNDDYYHGTDMRVRRDYLVVAGNQLLRVELMIVTPAVYPPWRVDTGIDPQQTYRFHVFEAADLSCGHGRWRDVSTLMGRALFVSQSCSESVPAAAGNQFGHAGVREDCIYFVNKDDSTMCWDWPRRRTTHDENPFLDSGVYNMRDQTVSPLPLETSGASTLRTCDGIWPPAWLFPKT
;
A
#
# COMPACT_ATOMS: atom_id res chain seq x y z
N ASP A 1 -9.92 0.64 25.36
CA ASP A 1 -9.04 0.70 24.19
C ASP A 1 -8.85 2.14 23.79
N ASP A 2 -7.59 2.57 23.77
CA ASP A 2 -7.08 3.91 23.46
C ASP A 2 -6.48 3.97 22.04
N VAL A 3 -6.87 3.03 21.16
CA VAL A 3 -6.34 2.89 19.80
C VAL A 3 -7.08 3.85 18.86
N PHE A 4 -6.32 4.72 18.22
CA PHE A 4 -6.81 5.76 17.33
C PHE A 4 -6.74 5.35 15.84
N TYR A 5 -5.66 4.66 15.43
CA TYR A 5 -5.49 4.10 14.07
C TYR A 5 -4.88 2.69 14.10
N GLY A 6 -5.22 1.87 13.10
CA GLY A 6 -4.63 0.55 12.88
C GLY A 6 -4.22 0.33 11.43
N PHE A 7 -3.06 -0.28 11.22
CA PHE A 7 -2.51 -0.61 9.90
C PHE A 7 -2.11 -2.09 9.85
N SER A 8 -2.51 -2.79 8.79
CA SER A 8 -2.00 -4.13 8.55
C SER A 8 -0.55 -4.06 8.10
N THR A 9 0.28 -4.96 8.61
CA THR A 9 1.66 -5.20 8.16
C THR A 9 1.78 -6.56 7.45
N GLY A 10 0.63 -7.14 7.07
CA GLY A 10 0.49 -8.51 6.60
C GLY A 10 0.26 -9.48 7.76
N GLY A 11 1.32 -9.75 8.53
CA GLY A 11 1.30 -10.72 9.63
C GLY A 11 0.97 -10.16 11.02
N ALA A 12 0.93 -8.84 11.17
CA ALA A 12 0.64 -8.16 12.42
C ALA A 12 -0.13 -6.85 12.20
N LEU A 13 -0.72 -6.32 13.26
CA LEU A 13 -1.38 -5.02 13.27
C LEU A 13 -0.48 -3.99 13.94
N PHE A 14 -0.12 -2.94 13.21
CA PHE A 14 0.51 -1.76 13.78
C PHE A 14 -0.58 -0.81 14.29
N LEU A 15 -0.55 -0.53 15.59
CA LEU A 15 -1.55 0.26 16.28
C LEU A 15 -0.95 1.60 16.71
N VAL A 16 -1.71 2.66 16.50
CA VAL A 16 -1.41 4.02 16.98
C VAL A 16 -2.41 4.37 18.06
N HIS A 17 -1.90 4.70 19.25
CA HIS A 17 -2.73 5.05 20.39
C HIS A 17 -2.93 6.58 20.52
N GLU A 18 -3.96 7.02 21.24
CA GLU A 18 -4.26 8.44 21.49
C GLU A 18 -3.07 9.19 22.13
N GLY A 19 -2.25 8.49 22.92
CA GLY A 19 -1.01 9.01 23.51
C GLY A 19 0.16 9.16 22.53
N ARG A 20 -0.06 8.96 21.22
CA ARG A 20 0.96 8.89 20.16
C ARG A 20 2.01 7.79 20.38
N THR A 21 1.68 6.79 21.19
CA THR A 21 2.50 5.59 21.32
C THR A 21 2.15 4.61 20.21
N PHE A 22 3.11 3.76 19.86
CA PHE A 22 2.94 2.72 18.84
C PHE A 22 3.00 1.35 19.49
N SER A 23 2.24 0.41 18.96
CA SER A 23 2.35 -0.99 19.33
C SER A 23 2.15 -1.91 18.14
N LEU A 24 2.67 -3.12 18.25
CA LEU A 24 2.49 -4.18 17.27
C LEU A 24 1.70 -5.31 17.92
N MET A 25 0.52 -5.60 17.39
CA MET A 25 -0.37 -6.65 17.88
C MET A 25 -0.31 -7.86 16.93
N SER A 26 -0.13 -9.04 17.50
CA SER A 26 -0.30 -10.31 16.77
C SER A 26 -1.80 -10.66 16.71
N PRO A 27 -2.39 -10.80 15.51
CA PRO A 27 -3.82 -11.12 15.37
C PRO A 27 -4.18 -12.51 15.89
N SER A 28 -3.24 -13.45 15.91
CA SER A 28 -3.47 -14.84 16.30
C SER A 28 -3.31 -15.10 17.80
N SER A 29 -2.52 -14.28 18.50
CA SER A 29 -2.26 -14.44 19.94
C SER A 29 -2.77 -13.29 20.81
N GLU A 30 -3.25 -12.21 20.18
CA GLU A 30 -3.58 -10.92 20.81
C GLU A 30 -2.43 -10.30 21.63
N ALA A 31 -1.22 -10.86 21.52
CA ALA A 31 -0.05 -10.33 22.19
C ALA A 31 0.37 -9.01 21.54
N THR A 32 0.59 -8.00 22.37
CA THR A 32 0.98 -6.66 21.93
C THR A 32 2.39 -6.33 22.41
N VAL A 33 3.23 -5.85 21.50
CA VAL A 33 4.59 -5.38 21.77
C VAL A 33 4.60 -3.86 21.62
N THR A 34 4.94 -3.15 22.68
CA THR A 34 5.12 -1.70 22.63
C THR A 34 6.34 -1.36 21.77
N LEU A 35 6.13 -0.44 20.83
CA LEU A 35 7.16 0.10 19.96
C LEU A 35 7.68 1.43 20.53
N PRO A 36 8.85 1.90 20.06
CA PRO A 36 9.42 3.17 20.47
C PRO A 36 8.44 4.31 20.25
N GLU A 37 8.45 5.27 21.17
CA GLU A 37 7.70 6.51 20.97
C GLU A 37 8.24 7.25 19.74
N PRO A 38 7.35 7.69 18.83
CA PRO A 38 7.76 8.55 17.74
C PRO A 38 8.23 9.91 18.27
N PRO A 39 9.06 10.63 17.49
CA PRO A 39 9.33 12.03 17.77
C PRO A 39 8.04 12.85 17.92
N PHE A 40 8.03 13.85 18.81
CA PHE A 40 6.82 14.64 19.11
C PHE A 40 6.16 15.31 17.89
N TRP A 41 6.93 15.57 16.84
CA TRP A 41 6.50 16.19 15.59
C TRP A 41 5.96 15.18 14.56
N PHE A 42 5.93 13.89 14.89
CA PHE A 42 5.49 12.83 13.98
C PHE A 42 3.97 12.93 13.70
N PRO A 43 3.56 13.16 12.44
CA PRO A 43 2.15 13.18 12.07
C PRO A 43 1.63 11.75 11.94
N THR A 44 0.67 11.36 12.78
CA THR A 44 0.09 10.01 12.83
C THR A 44 -1.07 9.81 11.86
N ASP A 45 -1.62 10.90 11.32
CA ASP A 45 -2.77 10.94 10.40
C ASP A 45 -2.40 10.74 8.93
N LYS A 46 -1.10 10.73 8.60
CA LYS A 46 -0.57 10.61 7.23
C LYS A 46 0.15 9.29 6.93
N ILE A 47 0.00 8.28 7.79
CA ILE A 47 0.62 6.97 7.55
C ILE A 47 -0.13 6.27 6.42
N SER A 48 0.60 5.83 5.39
CA SER A 48 0.03 5.05 4.29
C SER A 48 0.34 3.56 4.41
N LYS A 49 1.57 3.20 4.83
CA LYS A 49 2.01 1.80 4.96
C LYS A 49 3.05 1.61 6.06
N VAL A 50 3.07 0.43 6.66
CA VAL A 50 4.07 0.04 7.66
C VAL A 50 4.67 -1.32 7.29
N ALA A 51 6.00 -1.40 7.25
CA ALA A 51 6.74 -2.64 7.02
C ALA A 51 7.54 -3.01 8.28
N VAL A 52 7.41 -4.25 8.75
CA VAL A 52 7.99 -4.71 10.02
C VAL A 52 8.86 -5.95 9.83
N SER A 53 10.01 -5.95 10.48
CA SER A 53 10.91 -7.10 10.68
C SER A 53 11.35 -7.17 12.16
N ASP A 54 12.11 -8.20 12.51
CA ASP A 54 12.62 -8.40 13.88
C ASP A 54 13.54 -7.28 14.38
N HIS A 55 14.18 -6.55 13.46
CA HIS A 55 15.18 -5.53 13.75
C HIS A 55 14.79 -4.12 13.30
N LEU A 56 13.70 -3.99 12.53
CA LEU A 56 13.31 -2.75 11.89
C LEU A 56 11.79 -2.58 11.80
N VAL A 57 11.31 -1.38 12.10
CA VAL A 57 9.98 -0.91 11.70
C VAL A 57 10.16 0.28 10.77
N ALA A 58 9.60 0.20 9.56
CA ALA A 58 9.58 1.28 8.59
C ALA A 58 8.15 1.78 8.40
N VAL A 59 7.96 3.09 8.49
CA VAL A 59 6.67 3.76 8.37
C VAL A 59 6.73 4.72 7.19
N LEU A 60 5.95 4.43 6.15
CA LEU A 60 5.74 5.33 5.03
C LEU A 60 4.66 6.36 5.39
N ARG A 61 5.00 7.62 5.22
CA ARG A 61 4.11 8.75 5.48
C ARG A 61 4.34 9.86 4.48
N ASP A 62 3.26 10.32 3.85
CA ASP A 62 3.35 11.39 2.83
C ASP A 62 4.44 11.02 1.79
N SER A 63 5.51 11.80 1.67
CA SER A 63 6.69 11.49 0.84
C SER A 63 7.97 11.17 1.63
N ARG A 64 7.84 10.57 2.82
CA ARG A 64 8.95 10.26 3.75
C ARG A 64 8.83 8.85 4.33
N VAL A 65 9.98 8.22 4.57
CA VAL A 65 10.06 6.93 5.29
C VAL A 65 10.77 7.13 6.61
N SER A 66 10.07 6.87 7.71
CA SER A 66 10.65 6.85 9.05
C SER A 66 11.05 5.42 9.41
N VAL A 67 12.27 5.24 9.86
CA VAL A 67 12.93 3.94 10.06
C VAL A 67 13.39 3.84 11.51
N TYR A 68 12.83 2.85 12.22
CA TYR A 68 13.10 2.57 13.63
C TYR A 68 13.89 1.26 13.73
N THR A 69 15.16 1.35 14.09
CA THR A 69 16.04 0.18 14.28
C THR A 69 16.10 -0.21 15.75
N ARG A 70 16.04 -1.51 16.03
CA ARG A 70 16.28 -2.04 17.38
C ARG A 70 17.78 -1.94 17.69
N GLY A 71 18.19 -1.06 18.61
CA GLY A 71 19.56 -1.07 19.14
C GLY A 71 19.85 -2.42 19.80
N GLY A 72 21.10 -2.90 19.75
CA GLY A 72 21.54 -4.29 20.00
C GLY A 72 21.24 -4.98 21.35
N GLY A 73 20.17 -4.62 22.06
CA GLY A 73 19.59 -5.32 23.19
C GLY A 73 18.18 -5.88 22.92
N ALA A 74 17.69 -6.70 23.85
CA ALA A 74 16.40 -7.37 23.75
C ALA A 74 15.17 -6.45 23.92
N ALA A 75 15.33 -5.14 24.07
CA ALA A 75 14.22 -4.19 24.21
C ALA A 75 14.37 -3.03 23.21
N TRP A 76 13.25 -2.51 22.71
CA TRP A 76 13.15 -1.26 21.92
C TRP A 76 13.57 0.01 22.69
N ALA A 77 14.27 -0.14 23.82
CA ALA A 77 14.64 0.91 24.75
C ALA A 77 15.76 1.84 24.24
N SER A 78 16.52 1.44 23.21
CA SER A 78 17.51 2.29 22.53
C SER A 78 17.20 2.31 21.04
N THR A 79 16.09 2.95 20.69
CA THR A 79 15.66 3.03 19.31
C THR A 79 15.94 4.41 18.75
N ARG A 80 16.59 4.45 17.59
CA ARG A 80 16.77 5.66 16.80
C ARG A 80 15.72 5.68 15.72
N CYS A 81 15.02 6.81 15.61
CA CYS A 81 14.20 7.13 14.44
C CYS A 81 15.08 7.89 13.46
N MET A 82 15.30 7.30 12.29
CA MET A 82 15.92 7.97 11.15
C MET A 82 14.86 8.23 10.09
N GLU A 83 15.10 9.21 9.23
CA GLU A 83 14.16 9.59 8.20
C GLU A 83 14.86 9.68 6.86
N TRP A 84 14.23 9.08 5.86
CA TRP A 84 14.66 9.17 4.48
C TRP A 84 13.61 9.90 3.65
N ALA A 85 14.08 10.74 2.74
CA ALA A 85 13.29 11.41 1.73
C ALA A 85 14.02 11.27 0.39
N PRO A 86 13.30 11.20 -0.73
CA PRO A 86 13.91 10.97 -2.03
C PRO A 86 14.76 12.18 -2.48
N PRO A 87 15.80 11.97 -3.29
CA PRO A 87 16.78 13.02 -3.63
C PRO A 87 16.26 14.24 -4.42
N ALA A 88 15.06 14.19 -5.02
CA ALA A 88 14.64 15.15 -6.05
C ALA A 88 13.19 15.69 -5.91
N TYR A 89 12.68 15.89 -4.68
CA TYR A 89 11.26 16.25 -4.44
C TYR A 89 10.27 15.26 -5.09
N ASN A 90 10.70 14.01 -5.20
CA ASN A 90 9.88 12.94 -5.74
C ASN A 90 8.86 12.47 -4.68
N SER A 91 7.74 11.91 -5.11
CA SER A 91 6.82 11.18 -4.24
C SER A 91 7.37 9.78 -3.93
N ILE A 92 6.90 9.19 -2.83
CA ILE A 92 7.18 7.79 -2.51
C ILE A 92 5.89 7.02 -2.71
N ALA A 93 5.88 6.11 -3.67
CA ALA A 93 4.69 5.32 -3.99
C ALA A 93 4.48 4.18 -3.00
N ASP A 94 5.54 3.43 -2.66
CA ASP A 94 5.41 2.29 -1.75
C ASP A 94 6.72 1.83 -1.10
N ILE A 95 6.62 1.02 -0.06
CA ILE A 95 7.73 0.36 0.63
C ILE A 95 7.50 -1.15 0.79
N ALA A 96 8.59 -1.93 0.81
CA ALA A 96 8.56 -3.36 1.12
C ALA A 96 9.86 -3.85 1.76
N LEU A 97 9.76 -4.89 2.59
CA LEU A 97 10.93 -5.61 3.14
C LEU A 97 11.21 -6.86 2.30
N PHE A 98 12.34 -6.88 1.60
CA PHE A 98 12.73 -7.99 0.74
C PHE A 98 14.15 -8.44 1.07
N GLN A 99 14.32 -9.74 1.33
CA GLN A 99 15.62 -10.33 1.68
C GLN A 99 16.35 -9.59 2.84
N GLY A 100 15.59 -9.15 3.84
CA GLY A 100 16.12 -8.44 5.01
C GLY A 100 16.49 -6.97 4.77
N LYS A 101 16.22 -6.42 3.58
CA LYS A 101 16.47 -5.01 3.26
C LYS A 101 15.17 -4.27 3.01
N LEU A 102 15.17 -2.98 3.32
CA LEU A 102 14.06 -2.08 3.06
C LEU A 102 14.18 -1.51 1.65
N TYR A 103 13.17 -1.74 0.82
CA TYR A 103 13.05 -1.19 -0.52
C TYR A 103 12.00 -0.09 -0.53
N VAL A 104 12.28 0.97 -1.27
CA VAL A 104 11.42 2.14 -1.44
C VAL A 104 11.23 2.41 -2.92
N LEU A 105 9.98 2.40 -3.37
CA LEU A 105 9.58 2.74 -4.73
C LEU A 105 9.15 4.21 -4.75
N THR A 106 9.72 4.97 -5.68
CA THR A 106 9.36 6.37 -5.90
C THR A 106 8.29 6.51 -6.99
N GLY A 107 7.62 7.65 -7.06
CA GLY A 107 6.68 7.98 -8.14
C GLY A 107 7.32 8.08 -9.53
N GLU A 108 8.66 8.11 -9.62
CA GLU A 108 9.42 8.13 -10.87
C GLU A 108 9.95 6.74 -11.27
N ASP A 109 9.33 5.68 -10.75
CA ASP A 109 9.65 4.28 -11.06
C ASP A 109 11.05 3.85 -10.57
N GLU A 110 11.72 4.68 -9.77
CA GLU A 110 13.00 4.34 -9.16
C GLU A 110 12.82 3.45 -7.95
N LEU A 111 13.70 2.45 -7.83
CA LEU A 111 13.75 1.57 -6.67
C LEU A 111 15.03 1.84 -5.89
N HIS A 112 14.87 2.24 -4.64
CA HIS A 112 15.97 2.50 -3.70
C HIS A 112 16.00 1.40 -2.65
N VAL A 113 17.19 0.94 -2.29
CA VAL A 113 17.39 0.12 -1.10
C VAL A 113 17.97 0.99 0.00
N LEU A 114 17.34 0.95 1.17
CA LEU A 114 17.78 1.67 2.35
C LEU A 114 18.51 0.73 3.28
N ASP A 115 19.71 1.15 3.69
CA ASP A 115 20.47 0.54 4.78
C ASP A 115 20.53 1.52 5.94
N ALA A 116 19.89 1.13 7.03
CA ALA A 116 19.74 1.91 8.25
C ALA A 116 20.91 1.59 9.19
N GLY A 117 22.05 2.24 8.96
CA GLY A 117 23.23 2.12 9.82
C GLY A 117 23.10 2.87 11.13
N ASP A 118 24.14 2.82 11.97
CA ASP A 118 24.10 3.39 13.32
C ASP A 118 23.90 4.92 13.38
N GLN A 119 24.34 5.65 12.34
CA GLN A 119 24.37 7.13 12.35
C GLN A 119 23.53 7.79 11.26
N GLN A 120 23.29 7.11 10.14
CA GLN A 120 22.55 7.65 9.00
C GLN A 120 21.94 6.52 8.18
N ILE A 121 20.87 6.85 7.46
CA ILE A 121 20.37 6.00 6.38
C ILE A 121 21.27 6.23 5.18
N THR A 122 21.77 5.14 4.61
CA THR A 122 22.39 5.15 3.28
C THR A 122 21.41 4.56 2.29
N ASP A 123 21.28 5.18 1.13
CA ASP A 123 20.47 4.68 0.03
C ASP A 123 21.31 4.31 -1.19
N VAL A 124 20.85 3.27 -1.89
CA VAL A 124 21.36 2.92 -3.21
C VAL A 124 20.18 2.81 -4.16
N CYS A 125 20.17 3.68 -5.17
CA CYS A 125 19.25 3.58 -6.29
C CYS A 125 19.60 2.32 -7.12
N CYS A 126 18.82 1.26 -6.92
CA CYS A 126 19.00 -0.04 -7.56
C CYS A 126 18.43 -0.07 -8.97
N ILE A 127 17.31 0.62 -9.18
CA ILE A 127 16.66 0.78 -10.47
C ILE A 127 16.45 2.27 -10.68
N ARG A 128 16.97 2.81 -11.78
CA ARG A 128 16.81 4.21 -12.17
C ARG A 128 15.68 4.35 -13.16
N LYS A 129 15.06 5.53 -13.19
CA LYS A 129 14.12 5.89 -14.26
C LYS A 129 14.84 5.77 -15.60
N ILE A 130 14.24 4.99 -16.50
CA ILE A 130 14.59 5.06 -17.93
C ILE A 130 13.71 6.16 -18.50
N PRO A 131 14.26 7.18 -19.20
CA PRO A 131 13.45 8.20 -19.85
C PRO A 131 12.54 7.55 -20.89
N THR A 132 11.29 7.29 -20.52
CA THR A 132 10.22 6.96 -21.47
C THR A 132 9.56 8.26 -21.92
N PRO A 133 9.00 8.31 -23.15
CA PRO A 133 8.10 9.40 -23.51
C PRO A 133 7.03 9.50 -22.42
N SER A 134 6.81 10.71 -21.90
CA SER A 134 5.85 10.98 -20.84
C SER A 134 4.53 10.29 -21.16
N HIS A 135 4.13 9.34 -20.33
CA HIS A 135 2.75 8.90 -20.30
C HIS A 135 1.98 9.94 -19.50
N ASP A 136 0.86 10.40 -20.04
CA ASP A 136 -0.02 11.42 -19.45
C ASP A 136 -0.82 10.86 -18.25
N TYR A 137 -0.13 10.30 -17.25
CA TYR A 137 -0.73 9.79 -16.03
C TYR A 137 -0.36 10.68 -14.86
N TYR A 138 -1.36 11.01 -14.04
CA TYR A 138 -1.15 11.75 -12.81
C TYR A 138 -0.87 10.76 -11.67
N ASP A 139 0.15 11.07 -10.88
CA ASP A 139 0.35 10.46 -9.57
C ASP A 139 -0.63 11.09 -8.58
N LEU A 140 -1.38 10.26 -7.84
CA LEU A 140 -2.35 10.72 -6.84
C LEU A 140 -1.73 11.62 -5.78
N ASP A 141 -0.49 11.32 -5.39
CA ASP A 141 0.18 12.06 -4.34
C ASP A 141 0.57 13.49 -4.80
N ASN A 142 0.56 13.76 -6.11
CA ASN A 142 0.94 15.04 -6.72
C ASN A 142 -0.21 15.78 -7.41
N LEU A 143 -1.43 15.25 -7.38
CA LEU A 143 -2.60 15.78 -8.09
C LEU A 143 -2.99 17.20 -7.66
N TRP A 144 -2.64 17.62 -6.43
CA TRP A 144 -2.99 18.93 -5.88
C TRP A 144 -2.23 20.11 -6.50
N ASN A 145 -1.08 19.86 -7.14
CA ASN A 145 -0.19 20.91 -7.66
C ASN A 145 -0.39 21.23 -9.15
N ASN A 146 -1.39 20.64 -9.81
CA ASN A 146 -1.54 20.74 -11.26
C ASN A 146 -2.75 21.60 -11.66
N ASP A 147 -2.48 22.68 -12.40
CA ASP A 147 -3.49 23.63 -12.91
C ASP A 147 -4.46 22.99 -13.94
N ASP A 148 -4.14 21.80 -14.47
CA ASP A 148 -4.95 21.07 -15.45
C ASP A 148 -6.26 20.48 -14.88
N TYR A 149 -6.48 20.58 -13.56
CA TYR A 149 -7.72 20.18 -12.88
C TYR A 149 -9.00 20.74 -13.53
N TYR A 150 -8.89 21.84 -14.30
CA TYR A 150 -10.03 22.55 -14.87
C TYR A 150 -10.42 22.14 -16.31
N HIS A 151 -9.76 21.18 -16.95
CA HIS A 151 -9.97 20.91 -18.38
C HIS A 151 -11.01 19.84 -18.77
N GLY A 152 -11.78 19.30 -17.81
CA GLY A 152 -12.98 18.52 -18.12
C GLY A 152 -12.77 17.22 -18.91
N THR A 153 -11.56 16.67 -18.91
CA THR A 153 -11.22 15.37 -19.52
C THR A 153 -10.96 14.32 -18.44
N ASP A 154 -11.42 13.09 -18.62
CA ASP A 154 -11.23 12.01 -17.64
C ASP A 154 -9.74 11.89 -17.25
N MET A 155 -9.49 11.97 -15.94
CA MET A 155 -8.16 11.88 -15.38
C MET A 155 -7.73 10.43 -15.30
N ARG A 156 -6.52 10.15 -15.78
CA ARG A 156 -5.91 8.83 -15.65
C ARG A 156 -4.89 8.87 -14.54
N VAL A 157 -5.12 8.02 -13.57
CA VAL A 157 -4.41 7.97 -12.31
C VAL A 157 -3.63 6.67 -12.22
N ARG A 158 -2.40 6.76 -11.72
CA ARG A 158 -1.55 5.61 -11.45
C ARG A 158 -1.37 5.42 -9.93
N ARG A 159 -1.46 4.18 -9.46
CA ARG A 159 -1.04 3.72 -8.13
C ARG A 159 -0.03 2.60 -8.28
N ASP A 160 0.99 2.59 -7.44
CA ASP A 160 2.01 1.55 -7.47
C ASP A 160 2.12 0.84 -6.12
N TYR A 161 2.27 -0.47 -6.15
CA TYR A 161 2.48 -1.31 -4.97
C TYR A 161 3.74 -2.17 -5.12
N LEU A 162 4.54 -2.27 -4.07
CA LEU A 162 5.61 -3.23 -3.92
C LEU A 162 5.10 -4.48 -3.20
N VAL A 163 5.30 -5.64 -3.83
CA VAL A 163 4.86 -6.94 -3.31
C VAL A 163 6.01 -7.92 -3.32
N VAL A 164 6.22 -8.59 -2.19
CA VAL A 164 7.20 -9.69 -2.11
C VAL A 164 6.51 -11.01 -2.47
N ALA A 165 6.98 -11.63 -3.56
CA ALA A 165 6.49 -12.88 -4.10
C ALA A 165 7.54 -13.99 -4.05
N GLY A 166 7.65 -14.65 -2.89
CA GLY A 166 8.70 -15.63 -2.64
C GLY A 166 10.08 -14.97 -2.74
N ASN A 167 10.84 -15.31 -3.79
CA ASN A 167 12.16 -14.74 -4.05
C ASN A 167 12.12 -13.58 -5.07
N GLN A 168 10.94 -13.07 -5.41
CA GLN A 168 10.76 -11.96 -6.34
C GLN A 168 10.26 -10.73 -5.60
N LEU A 169 10.77 -9.56 -5.99
CA LEU A 169 10.20 -8.27 -5.62
C LEU A 169 9.44 -7.75 -6.84
N LEU A 170 8.14 -7.58 -6.69
CA LEU A 170 7.25 -7.16 -7.76
C LEU A 170 6.79 -5.73 -7.53
N ARG A 171 6.69 -4.96 -8.61
CA ARG A 171 5.91 -3.72 -8.69
C ARG A 171 4.59 -4.06 -9.38
N VAL A 172 3.49 -3.68 -8.74
CA VAL A 172 2.14 -3.80 -9.28
C VAL A 172 1.63 -2.39 -9.54
N GLU A 173 1.55 -2.03 -10.81
CA GLU A 173 1.01 -0.76 -11.29
C GLU A 173 -0.49 -0.92 -11.52
N LEU A 174 -1.29 -0.09 -10.86
CA LEU A 174 -2.74 0.00 -10.96
C LEU A 174 -3.11 1.29 -11.71
N MET A 175 -3.93 1.13 -12.75
CA MET A 175 -4.45 2.24 -13.55
C MET A 175 -5.93 2.47 -13.29
N ILE A 176 -6.26 3.69 -12.90
CA ILE A 176 -7.61 4.14 -12.53
C ILE A 176 -8.02 5.28 -13.46
N VAL A 177 -9.27 5.28 -13.91
CA VAL A 177 -9.87 6.45 -14.55
C VAL A 177 -10.81 7.14 -13.57
N THR A 178 -10.63 8.44 -13.40
CA THR A 178 -11.47 9.31 -12.57
C THR A 178 -12.12 10.39 -13.45
N PRO A 179 -13.45 10.52 -13.49
CA PRO A 179 -14.13 11.57 -14.25
C PRO A 179 -13.73 12.96 -13.77
N ALA A 180 -13.32 13.85 -14.68
CA ALA A 180 -12.94 15.23 -14.31
C ALA A 180 -14.13 16.14 -13.98
N VAL A 181 -15.33 15.79 -14.41
CA VAL A 181 -16.54 16.50 -14.03
C VAL A 181 -17.45 15.50 -13.35
N TYR A 182 -17.74 15.73 -12.08
CA TYR A 182 -18.87 15.14 -11.41
C TYR A 182 -20.11 15.98 -11.76
N PRO A 183 -20.92 15.64 -12.78
CA PRO A 183 -22.21 16.28 -12.91
C PRO A 183 -23.04 15.90 -11.68
N PRO A 184 -23.74 16.86 -11.05
CA PRO A 184 -24.57 16.63 -9.85
C PRO A 184 -25.72 15.62 -10.06
N TRP A 185 -25.88 15.08 -11.28
CA TRP A 185 -26.92 14.15 -11.70
C TRP A 185 -26.47 12.67 -11.76
N ARG A 186 -25.19 12.36 -11.52
CA ARG A 186 -24.69 10.96 -11.50
C ARG A 186 -24.80 10.27 -10.12
N VAL A 187 -25.35 10.97 -9.14
CA VAL A 187 -25.50 10.50 -7.75
C VAL A 187 -26.46 9.31 -7.63
N ASP A 188 -27.36 9.11 -8.60
CA ASP A 188 -28.42 8.10 -8.51
C ASP A 188 -28.14 6.80 -9.29
N THR A 189 -26.95 6.64 -9.89
CA THR A 189 -26.65 5.48 -10.76
C THR A 189 -25.99 4.29 -10.05
N GLY A 190 -25.54 4.46 -8.80
CA GLY A 190 -24.80 3.41 -8.07
C GLY A 190 -23.45 3.04 -8.70
N ILE A 191 -22.95 3.84 -9.66
CA ILE A 191 -21.67 3.64 -10.34
C ILE A 191 -20.58 4.35 -9.54
N ASP A 192 -19.55 3.61 -9.14
CA ASP A 192 -18.36 4.17 -8.51
C ASP A 192 -17.69 5.17 -9.48
N PRO A 193 -17.39 6.40 -9.04
CA PRO A 193 -16.62 7.34 -9.86
C PRO A 193 -15.25 6.85 -10.29
N GLN A 194 -14.57 6.03 -9.50
CA GLN A 194 -13.25 5.52 -9.82
C GLN A 194 -13.40 4.16 -10.48
N GLN A 195 -12.83 4.01 -11.67
CA GLN A 195 -12.86 2.73 -12.37
C GLN A 195 -11.45 2.21 -12.62
N THR A 196 -11.11 1.12 -11.94
CA THR A 196 -9.94 0.31 -12.20
C THR A 196 -10.14 -0.40 -13.52
N TYR A 197 -9.24 -0.14 -14.46
CA TYR A 197 -9.35 -0.73 -15.79
C TYR A 197 -8.16 -1.60 -16.17
N ARG A 198 -7.01 -1.48 -15.49
CA ARG A 198 -5.82 -2.25 -15.84
C ARG A 198 -4.82 -2.38 -14.69
N PHE A 199 -4.12 -3.50 -14.68
CA PHE A 199 -2.90 -3.69 -13.90
C PHE A 199 -1.73 -4.07 -14.81
N HIS A 200 -0.54 -3.62 -14.43
CA HIS A 200 0.74 -4.12 -14.94
C HIS A 200 1.59 -4.64 -13.79
N VAL A 201 2.31 -5.73 -14.02
CA VAL A 201 3.18 -6.33 -13.00
C VAL A 201 4.59 -6.42 -13.57
N PHE A 202 5.55 -5.94 -12.77
CA PHE A 202 6.95 -5.95 -13.13
C PHE A 202 7.77 -6.63 -12.04
N GLU A 203 8.70 -7.49 -12.41
CA GLU A 203 9.72 -8.03 -11.52
C GLU A 203 10.95 -7.12 -11.50
N ALA A 204 11.44 -6.84 -10.30
CA ALA A 204 12.74 -6.22 -10.11
C ALA A 204 13.86 -7.23 -10.38
N ALA A 205 14.59 -7.04 -11.47
CA ALA A 205 15.69 -7.91 -11.87
C ALA A 205 17.04 -7.18 -11.75
N ASP A 206 18.13 -7.96 -11.67
CA ASP A 206 19.50 -7.47 -11.74
C ASP A 206 19.85 -6.42 -10.64
N LEU A 207 19.26 -6.55 -9.44
CA LEU A 207 19.41 -5.61 -8.32
C LEU A 207 20.84 -5.46 -7.78
N SER A 208 21.76 -6.34 -8.17
CA SER A 208 23.18 -6.20 -7.85
C SER A 208 23.82 -5.04 -8.62
N CYS A 209 24.46 -4.12 -7.91
CA CYS A 209 25.32 -3.06 -8.47
C CYS A 209 24.60 -1.88 -9.16
N GLY A 210 23.32 -1.60 -8.86
CA GLY A 210 22.67 -0.37 -9.34
C GLY A 210 22.32 -0.37 -10.83
N HIS A 211 22.31 -1.56 -11.45
CA HIS A 211 21.93 -1.79 -12.84
C HIS A 211 20.59 -2.53 -12.96
N GLY A 212 19.79 -2.49 -11.91
CA GLY A 212 18.52 -3.18 -11.87
C GLY A 212 17.54 -2.61 -12.89
N ARG A 213 16.55 -3.42 -13.25
CA ARG A 213 15.50 -3.06 -14.20
C ARG A 213 14.19 -3.73 -13.85
N TRP A 214 13.11 -3.08 -14.22
CA TRP A 214 11.78 -3.67 -14.23
C TRP A 214 11.62 -4.56 -15.46
N ARG A 215 11.16 -5.80 -15.26
CA ARG A 215 10.80 -6.73 -16.33
C ARG A 215 9.32 -7.06 -16.25
N ASP A 216 8.59 -6.92 -17.35
CA ASP A 216 7.16 -7.27 -17.39
C ASP A 216 6.95 -8.75 -17.06
N VAL A 217 5.94 -9.03 -16.24
CA VAL A 217 5.56 -10.36 -15.79
C VAL A 217 4.11 -10.62 -16.15
N SER A 218 3.88 -11.66 -16.96
CA SER A 218 2.54 -12.10 -17.35
C SER A 218 1.95 -13.18 -16.45
N THR A 219 2.75 -13.79 -15.56
CA THR A 219 2.32 -14.90 -14.69
C THR A 219 3.00 -14.81 -13.31
N LEU A 220 2.26 -15.07 -12.25
CA LEU A 220 2.70 -15.04 -10.85
C LEU A 220 3.21 -16.41 -10.35
N MET A 221 3.52 -17.34 -11.27
CA MET A 221 4.13 -18.64 -10.98
C MET A 221 3.38 -19.44 -9.89
N GLY A 222 2.06 -19.54 -10.02
CA GLY A 222 1.20 -20.28 -9.09
C GLY A 222 0.85 -19.53 -7.80
N ARG A 223 1.04 -18.20 -7.78
CA ARG A 223 0.67 -17.32 -6.66
C ARG A 223 -0.47 -16.38 -7.06
N ALA A 224 -1.03 -15.72 -6.06
CA ALA A 224 -1.88 -14.55 -6.20
C ALA A 224 -1.30 -13.39 -5.40
N LEU A 225 -1.58 -12.17 -5.83
CA LEU A 225 -1.21 -10.96 -5.10
C LEU A 225 -2.43 -10.37 -4.43
N PHE A 226 -2.21 -9.80 -3.25
CA PHE A 226 -3.19 -9.03 -2.51
C PHE A 226 -2.59 -7.65 -2.32
N VAL A 227 -3.27 -6.60 -2.80
CA VAL A 227 -2.76 -5.23 -2.75
C VAL A 227 -3.80 -4.28 -2.15
N SER A 228 -3.34 -3.41 -1.26
CA SER A 228 -4.06 -2.24 -0.75
C SER A 228 -3.03 -1.18 -0.36
N GLN A 229 -3.49 0.04 -0.04
CA GLN A 229 -2.60 1.12 0.39
C GLN A 229 -1.72 0.71 1.59
N SER A 230 -2.30 0.00 2.55
CA SER A 230 -1.64 -0.33 3.81
C SER A 230 -0.94 -1.68 3.82
N CYS A 231 -1.29 -2.60 2.92
CA CYS A 231 -0.73 -3.95 2.93
C CYS A 231 -0.66 -4.52 1.52
N SER A 232 0.48 -5.12 1.19
CA SER A 232 0.64 -5.84 -0.06
C SER A 232 1.41 -7.13 0.18
N GLU A 233 0.80 -8.27 -0.17
CA GLU A 233 1.34 -9.59 0.12
C GLU A 233 1.04 -10.56 -1.03
N SER A 234 1.79 -11.67 -1.08
CA SER A 234 1.54 -12.74 -2.04
C SER A 234 1.28 -14.06 -1.33
N VAL A 235 0.32 -14.83 -1.84
CA VAL A 235 -0.01 -16.14 -1.29
C VAL A 235 0.05 -17.20 -2.39
N PRO A 236 0.43 -18.45 -2.08
CA PRO A 236 0.27 -19.56 -3.01
C PRO A 236 -1.21 -19.78 -3.34
N ALA A 237 -1.56 -19.95 -4.61
CA ALA A 237 -2.95 -20.19 -5.03
C ALA A 237 -3.52 -21.49 -4.42
N ALA A 238 -2.68 -22.51 -4.25
CA ALA A 238 -3.03 -23.79 -3.62
C ALA A 238 -3.06 -23.75 -2.07
N ALA A 239 -3.30 -22.60 -1.44
CA ALA A 239 -3.53 -22.53 0.00
C ALA A 239 -5.00 -22.81 0.40
N GLY A 240 -5.96 -22.68 -0.53
CA GLY A 240 -7.41 -22.78 -0.25
C GLY A 240 -8.05 -24.17 -0.41
N ASN A 241 -7.34 -25.14 -0.97
CA ASN A 241 -7.83 -26.49 -1.30
C ASN A 241 -7.74 -27.49 -0.13
N GLN A 242 -7.37 -27.05 1.07
CA GLN A 242 -7.37 -27.90 2.27
C GLN A 242 -8.76 -28.01 2.94
N PHE A 243 -9.72 -27.13 2.57
CA PHE A 243 -11.04 -27.05 3.22
C PHE A 243 -12.24 -26.92 2.26
N GLY A 244 -12.09 -27.15 0.95
CA GLY A 244 -13.23 -27.26 0.02
C GLY A 244 -13.95 -25.95 -0.34
N HIS A 245 -13.42 -24.78 0.04
CA HIS A 245 -13.88 -23.47 -0.44
C HIS A 245 -13.17 -23.10 -1.74
N ALA A 246 -13.81 -22.30 -2.60
CA ALA A 246 -13.21 -21.79 -3.83
C ALA A 246 -11.91 -21.04 -3.51
N GLY A 247 -10.78 -21.70 -3.74
CA GLY A 247 -9.46 -21.23 -3.32
C GLY A 247 -9.02 -19.96 -4.05
N VAL A 248 -7.99 -19.33 -3.50
CA VAL A 248 -7.28 -18.23 -4.13
C VAL A 248 -6.81 -18.65 -5.53
N ARG A 249 -7.16 -17.87 -6.55
CA ARG A 249 -6.84 -18.20 -7.95
C ARG A 249 -5.42 -17.75 -8.29
N GLU A 250 -4.69 -18.57 -9.03
CA GLU A 250 -3.39 -18.21 -9.57
C GLU A 250 -3.49 -17.06 -10.58
N ASP A 251 -2.40 -16.32 -10.76
CA ASP A 251 -2.29 -15.21 -11.71
C ASP A 251 -3.39 -14.15 -11.53
N CYS A 252 -3.86 -13.98 -10.30
CA CYS A 252 -4.88 -13.02 -9.92
C CYS A 252 -4.33 -11.99 -8.92
N ILE A 253 -4.80 -10.75 -9.06
CA ILE A 253 -4.51 -9.64 -8.14
C ILE A 253 -5.82 -9.27 -7.46
N TYR A 254 -5.87 -9.50 -6.14
CA TYR A 254 -6.97 -9.10 -5.27
C TYR A 254 -6.64 -7.71 -4.74
N PHE A 255 -7.45 -6.72 -5.08
CA PHE A 255 -7.14 -5.33 -4.73
C PHE A 255 -8.26 -4.71 -3.93
N VAL A 256 -7.86 -3.90 -2.94
CA VAL A 256 -8.76 -3.10 -2.13
C VAL A 256 -8.40 -1.64 -2.33
N ASN A 257 -9.33 -0.90 -2.93
CA ASN A 257 -9.21 0.53 -3.10
C ASN A 257 -9.70 1.24 -1.83
N LYS A 258 -8.96 2.26 -1.41
CA LYS A 258 -9.43 3.18 -0.38
C LYS A 258 -10.38 4.18 -1.01
N ASP A 259 -11.46 4.50 -0.30
CA ASP A 259 -12.29 5.65 -0.61
C ASP A 259 -11.44 6.93 -0.48
N ASP A 260 -11.11 7.52 -1.61
CA ASP A 260 -10.43 8.82 -1.69
C ASP A 260 -11.47 9.92 -1.93
N SER A 261 -12.61 9.85 -1.22
CA SER A 261 -13.66 10.88 -1.22
C SER A 261 -13.17 12.27 -0.79
N THR A 262 -11.89 12.40 -0.45
CA THR A 262 -11.11 13.64 -0.35
C THR A 262 -10.88 14.38 -1.68
N MET A 263 -11.13 13.75 -2.84
CA MET A 263 -10.93 14.38 -4.16
C MET A 263 -11.94 15.48 -4.53
N CYS A 264 -12.95 15.77 -3.69
CA CYS A 264 -14.00 16.75 -3.99
C CYS A 264 -14.19 17.74 -2.81
N TRP A 265 -13.36 18.79 -2.72
CA TRP A 265 -13.45 19.77 -1.63
C TRP A 265 -14.71 20.66 -1.65
N ASP A 266 -15.44 20.69 -2.78
CA ASP A 266 -16.51 21.67 -3.02
C ASP A 266 -17.95 21.14 -2.93
N TRP A 267 -18.17 19.86 -2.62
CA TRP A 267 -19.54 19.35 -2.45
C TRP A 267 -19.86 19.09 -0.97
N PRO A 268 -21.08 19.39 -0.48
CA PRO A 268 -21.42 19.19 0.92
C PRO A 268 -21.15 17.73 1.25
N ARG A 269 -20.37 17.49 2.31
CA ARG A 269 -20.15 16.17 2.95
C ARG A 269 -21.50 15.57 3.36
N ARG A 270 -22.30 15.13 2.40
CA ARG A 270 -23.43 14.28 2.64
C ARG A 270 -22.82 12.92 2.88
N ARG A 271 -22.82 12.52 4.15
CA ARG A 271 -22.85 11.12 4.57
C ARG A 271 -24.08 10.45 3.95
N THR A 272 -24.13 10.34 2.63
CA THR A 272 -25.08 9.49 1.94
C THR A 272 -24.51 8.09 2.07
N THR A 273 -25.05 7.37 3.05
CA THR A 273 -25.18 5.91 3.10
C THR A 273 -24.21 5.18 2.17
N HIS A 274 -22.95 5.06 2.60
CA HIS A 274 -21.97 4.10 2.07
C HIS A 274 -22.32 2.65 2.47
N ASP A 275 -23.61 2.39 2.73
CA ASP A 275 -24.11 1.13 3.29
C ASP A 275 -24.34 0.06 2.21
N GLU A 276 -24.31 0.41 0.92
CA GLU A 276 -24.61 -0.54 -0.16
C GLU A 276 -23.38 -1.17 -0.83
N ASN A 277 -22.20 -0.54 -0.77
CA ASN A 277 -20.94 -1.17 -1.22
C ASN A 277 -19.71 -0.61 -0.47
N PRO A 278 -19.30 -1.23 0.66
CA PRO A 278 -18.14 -0.79 1.45
C PRO A 278 -16.80 -1.01 0.74
N PHE A 279 -16.79 -1.71 -0.40
CA PHE A 279 -15.59 -2.06 -1.15
C PHE A 279 -15.40 -1.24 -2.42
N LEU A 280 -16.30 -0.32 -2.77
CA LEU A 280 -16.13 0.56 -3.94
C LEU A 280 -15.78 -0.29 -5.20
N ASP A 281 -14.83 0.19 -6.01
CA ASP A 281 -14.22 -0.44 -7.19
C ASP A 281 -13.19 -1.55 -6.85
N SER A 282 -13.16 -2.05 -5.61
CA SER A 282 -12.30 -3.19 -5.24
C SER A 282 -12.72 -4.48 -5.97
N GLY A 283 -11.74 -5.32 -6.31
CA GLY A 283 -12.02 -6.49 -7.12
C GLY A 283 -10.88 -7.50 -7.18
N VAL A 284 -11.04 -8.41 -8.12
CA VAL A 284 -10.04 -9.38 -8.53
C VAL A 284 -9.74 -9.17 -10.00
N TYR A 285 -8.50 -8.80 -10.29
CA TYR A 285 -7.99 -8.72 -11.64
C TYR A 285 -7.35 -10.05 -12.04
N ASN A 286 -7.83 -10.65 -13.12
CA ASN A 286 -7.23 -11.84 -13.71
C ASN A 286 -6.18 -11.39 -14.74
N MET A 287 -4.90 -11.69 -14.50
CA MET A 287 -3.81 -11.28 -15.39
C MET A 287 -3.83 -11.99 -16.74
N ARG A 288 -4.40 -13.20 -16.82
CA ARG A 288 -4.48 -14.00 -18.05
C ARG A 288 -5.49 -13.40 -19.03
N ASP A 289 -6.68 -13.08 -18.52
CA ASP A 289 -7.80 -12.61 -19.34
C ASP A 289 -7.93 -11.08 -19.32
N GLN A 290 -7.16 -10.40 -18.48
CA GLN A 290 -7.16 -8.94 -18.27
C GLN A 290 -8.53 -8.38 -17.86
N THR A 291 -9.29 -9.16 -17.09
CA THR A 291 -10.65 -8.79 -16.62
C THR A 291 -10.67 -8.49 -15.13
N VAL A 292 -11.49 -7.51 -14.74
CA VAL A 292 -11.83 -7.23 -13.34
C VAL A 292 -13.16 -7.90 -13.02
N SER A 293 -13.19 -8.67 -11.93
CA SER A 293 -14.41 -9.22 -11.33
C SER A 293 -14.57 -8.70 -9.91
N PRO A 294 -15.80 -8.55 -9.37
CA PRO A 294 -16.01 -8.16 -7.98
C PRO A 294 -15.30 -9.08 -6.97
N LEU A 295 -14.95 -8.56 -5.79
CA LEU A 295 -14.40 -9.37 -4.71
C LEU A 295 -15.41 -10.47 -4.32
N PRO A 296 -15.00 -11.75 -4.23
CA PRO A 296 -15.87 -12.80 -3.72
C PRO A 296 -16.20 -12.51 -2.24
N LEU A 297 -17.49 -12.52 -1.88
CA LEU A 297 -17.95 -12.24 -0.52
C LEU A 297 -17.27 -13.13 0.55
N GLU A 298 -16.80 -14.33 0.19
CA GLU A 298 -16.09 -15.26 1.10
C GLU A 298 -14.58 -14.97 1.21
N THR A 299 -13.97 -14.24 0.28
CA THR A 299 -12.55 -13.79 0.36
C THR A 299 -12.40 -12.51 1.17
N SER A 300 -13.51 -11.92 1.62
CA SER A 300 -13.59 -10.74 2.47
C SER A 300 -13.14 -11.03 3.90
N GLY A 301 -11.88 -11.41 4.09
CA GLY A 301 -11.13 -11.20 5.32
C GLY A 301 -10.74 -9.73 5.53
N ALA A 302 -11.22 -8.82 4.67
CA ALA A 302 -11.14 -7.39 4.85
C ALA A 302 -12.02 -6.99 6.04
N SER A 303 -11.45 -7.17 7.24
CA SER A 303 -12.13 -6.86 8.48
C SER A 303 -12.18 -5.34 8.63
N THR A 304 -13.37 -4.77 8.54
CA THR A 304 -13.63 -3.46 9.17
C THR A 304 -13.71 -3.71 10.66
N LEU A 305 -12.55 -3.83 11.33
CA LEU A 305 -12.48 -3.90 12.78
C LEU A 305 -13.04 -2.57 13.33
N ARG A 306 -14.32 -2.58 13.70
CA ARG A 306 -14.98 -1.45 14.35
C ARG A 306 -14.60 -1.45 15.82
N THR A 307 -13.60 -0.68 16.19
CA THR A 307 -13.43 -0.21 17.57
C THR A 307 -13.82 1.25 17.65
N CYS A 308 -14.37 1.63 18.81
CA CYS A 308 -14.94 2.94 19.10
C CYS A 308 -13.99 4.07 18.62
N ASP A 309 -14.48 4.89 17.69
CA ASP A 309 -13.91 6.16 17.23
C ASP A 309 -12.66 6.17 16.31
N GLY A 310 -12.09 5.02 15.92
CA GLY A 310 -10.94 4.94 14.99
C GLY A 310 -11.29 4.66 13.51
N ILE A 311 -10.66 5.37 12.57
CA ILE A 311 -10.81 5.11 11.11
C ILE A 311 -9.74 4.11 10.66
N TRP A 312 -10.14 2.87 10.36
CA TRP A 312 -9.23 1.86 9.80
C TRP A 312 -9.42 1.79 8.29
N PRO A 313 -8.39 2.06 7.45
CA PRO A 313 -8.51 1.87 6.02
C PRO A 313 -8.70 0.37 5.73
N PRO A 314 -9.51 0.00 4.72
CA PRO A 314 -9.70 -1.39 4.38
C PRO A 314 -8.36 -2.02 3.97
N ALA A 315 -7.99 -3.13 4.62
CA ALA A 315 -6.67 -3.73 4.53
C ALA A 315 -6.74 -5.25 4.53
N TRP A 316 -5.77 -5.89 3.86
CA TRP A 316 -5.60 -7.33 3.90
C TRP A 316 -4.91 -7.78 5.18
N LEU A 317 -5.33 -8.90 5.75
CA LEU A 317 -4.72 -9.50 6.93
C LEU A 317 -4.33 -10.95 6.63
N PHE A 318 -3.10 -11.33 6.99
CA PHE A 318 -2.55 -12.66 6.81
C PHE A 318 -2.05 -13.19 8.16
N PRO A 319 -2.95 -13.64 9.06
CA PRO A 319 -2.56 -14.15 10.36
C PRO A 319 -1.60 -15.33 10.19
N LYS A 320 -0.42 -15.23 10.81
CA LYS A 320 0.52 -16.36 10.89
C LYS A 320 -0.02 -17.36 11.92
N THR A 321 -0.23 -18.60 11.47
CA THR A 321 -0.52 -19.76 12.33
C THR A 321 0.70 -20.20 13.10
#